data_AF-A0A813DCF8-F1
#
_entry.id   AF-A0A813DCF8-F1
#
_cell.length_a   1.000
_cell.length_b   1.000
_cell.length_c   1.000
_cell.angle_alpha   90.00
_cell.angle_beta   90.00
_cell.angle_gamma   90.00
#
_symmetry.space_group_name_H-M   'P 1'
#
loop_
_entity.id
_entity.type
_entity.pdbx_description
1 polymer ?
#
loop_
_entity_poly.entity_id
_entity_poly.type
_entity_poly.pdbx_seq_one_letter_code
_entity_poly.pdbx_strand_id
1 'polypeptide(L)'
;AVAPGHRLGDAEDQLAGRGTYAEAGHVYASVSGQLRQAEGSTLEVIPAEELGGAACAVPEVGAMVIARVVRMSQDRAECDIVSVGDTPLRERFRGVIRKQDIRFFEVDKIQMTECFRAGDFVRAQVLAAGDARSYVLSTALSDHLGVILAQSVAGAAMSPISWCYMKCPLTGQKEKRWDPDLVQLSTAVKTRIPQLVEERCRSARHRVNCGLIAQARHAWASADSVLYIWDYHREDPQVLVVPADSAIVSVAVCPARQGVFDSNVQWLLVLCTRLTVSLVGLQLDKSAGGLYRQPLQRPWEASVG
;
A
#
# COMPACT_ATOMS: atom_id res chain seq x y z
N ALA A 1 22.69 -25.21 -25.97
CA ALA A 1 21.47 -25.73 -25.34
C ALA A 1 21.61 -27.24 -25.22
N VAL A 2 21.17 -27.81 -24.12
CA VAL A 2 21.30 -29.24 -23.80
C VAL A 2 19.90 -29.80 -23.55
N ALA A 3 19.74 -31.11 -23.74
CA ALA A 3 18.50 -31.83 -23.53
C ALA A 3 18.72 -32.92 -22.45
N PRO A 4 17.65 -33.43 -21.80
CA PRO A 4 17.76 -34.53 -20.85
C PRO A 4 18.52 -35.72 -21.45
N GLY A 5 19.47 -36.27 -20.69
CA GLY A 5 20.35 -37.37 -21.11
C GLY A 5 21.63 -36.93 -21.85
N HIS A 6 21.82 -35.64 -22.12
CA HIS A 6 23.03 -35.14 -22.77
C HIS A 6 24.22 -35.20 -21.79
N ARG A 7 25.35 -35.79 -22.21
CA ARG A 7 26.59 -35.86 -21.41
C ARG A 7 27.31 -34.51 -21.39
N LEU A 8 27.51 -33.96 -20.19
CA LEU A 8 28.04 -32.62 -19.97
C LEU A 8 29.54 -32.64 -19.64
N GLY A 9 30.02 -33.66 -18.94
CA GLY A 9 31.41 -33.77 -18.53
C GLY A 9 31.71 -35.01 -17.67
N ASP A 10 32.91 -35.06 -17.10
CA ASP A 10 33.37 -36.14 -16.25
C ASP A 10 33.20 -35.79 -14.77
N ALA A 11 32.70 -36.74 -13.98
CA ALA A 11 32.36 -36.52 -12.58
C ALA A 11 33.61 -36.36 -11.67
N GLU A 12 34.80 -36.63 -12.21
CA GLU A 12 36.09 -36.43 -11.51
C GLU A 12 36.52 -34.95 -11.50
N ASP A 13 36.24 -34.23 -12.60
CA ASP A 13 36.61 -32.82 -12.76
C ASP A 13 35.45 -31.88 -12.43
N GLN A 14 34.22 -32.36 -12.53
CA GLN A 14 33.02 -31.53 -12.49
C GLN A 14 31.93 -32.12 -11.59
N LEU A 15 31.32 -31.26 -10.77
CA LEU A 15 30.27 -31.66 -9.82
C LEU A 15 28.89 -31.48 -10.44
N ALA A 16 27.97 -32.41 -10.18
CA ALA A 16 26.58 -32.30 -10.61
C ALA A 16 25.82 -31.29 -9.73
N GLY A 17 25.44 -30.16 -10.31
CA GLY A 17 24.60 -29.14 -9.70
C GLY A 17 23.15 -29.20 -10.17
N ARG A 18 22.44 -28.08 -10.04
CA ARG A 18 21.01 -27.97 -10.37
C ARG A 18 20.72 -28.34 -11.84
N GLY A 19 19.72 -29.18 -12.07
CA GLY A 19 19.33 -29.62 -13.42
C GLY A 19 20.30 -30.63 -14.07
N THR A 20 21.21 -31.20 -13.29
CA THR A 20 22.15 -32.24 -13.72
C THR A 20 22.14 -33.41 -12.73
N TYR A 21 22.69 -34.56 -13.15
CA TYR A 21 22.92 -35.71 -12.29
C TYR A 21 24.22 -36.42 -12.71
N ALA A 22 24.84 -37.15 -11.78
CA ALA A 22 26.04 -37.94 -12.06
C ALA A 22 25.68 -39.43 -12.11
N GLU A 23 26.10 -40.12 -13.17
CA GLU A 23 25.92 -41.56 -13.34
C GLU A 23 27.14 -42.14 -14.07
N ALA A 24 27.62 -43.31 -13.64
CA ALA A 24 28.72 -44.04 -14.29
C ALA A 24 29.99 -43.19 -14.57
N GLY A 25 30.37 -42.29 -13.66
CA GLY A 25 31.57 -41.45 -13.79
C GLY A 25 31.41 -40.21 -14.67
N HIS A 26 30.20 -39.93 -15.17
CA HIS A 26 29.91 -38.78 -16.02
C HIS A 26 28.76 -37.95 -15.48
N VAL A 27 28.76 -36.65 -15.80
CA VAL A 27 27.67 -35.72 -15.48
C VAL A 27 26.75 -35.59 -16.69
N TYR A 28 25.44 -35.70 -16.47
CA TYR A 28 24.39 -35.63 -17.48
C TYR A 28 23.37 -34.54 -17.15
N ALA A 29 22.74 -33.97 -18.18
CA ALA A 29 21.61 -33.09 -18.02
C ALA A 29 20.34 -33.87 -17.66
N SER A 30 19.57 -33.40 -16.67
CA SER A 30 18.23 -33.93 -16.36
C SER A 30 17.10 -33.08 -16.94
N VAL A 31 17.39 -31.86 -17.39
CA VAL A 31 16.42 -30.90 -17.93
C VAL A 31 16.90 -30.28 -19.25
N SER A 32 15.96 -29.82 -20.09
CA SER A 32 16.29 -29.07 -21.31
C SER A 32 16.60 -27.62 -20.97
N GLY A 33 17.77 -27.12 -21.38
CA GLY A 33 18.16 -25.78 -20.97
C GLY A 33 19.52 -25.31 -21.48
N GLN A 34 20.07 -24.30 -20.81
CA GLN A 34 21.40 -23.78 -21.09
C GLN A 34 22.36 -24.24 -19.99
N LEU A 35 23.47 -24.86 -20.40
CA LEU A 35 24.52 -25.27 -19.48
C LEU A 35 25.22 -24.02 -18.94
N ARG A 36 25.29 -23.91 -17.62
CA ARG A 36 26.03 -22.88 -16.88
C ARG A 36 26.99 -23.56 -15.91
N GLN A 37 28.21 -23.04 -15.83
CA GLN A 37 29.15 -23.45 -14.81
C GLN A 37 29.01 -22.50 -13.61
N ALA A 38 28.67 -23.04 -12.44
CA ALA A 38 28.61 -22.29 -11.18
C ALA A 38 30.01 -22.21 -10.53
N GLU A 39 30.12 -21.48 -9.41
CA GLU A 39 31.37 -21.39 -8.65
C GLU A 39 31.81 -22.78 -8.17
N GLY A 40 33.09 -23.11 -8.38
CA GLY A 40 33.69 -24.40 -8.00
C GLY A 40 33.18 -25.56 -8.86
N SER A 41 33.73 -25.71 -10.07
CA SER A 41 33.56 -26.82 -11.04
C SER A 41 32.16 -27.47 -11.18
N THR A 42 31.11 -26.82 -10.71
CA THR A 42 29.77 -27.37 -10.64
C THR A 42 29.02 -27.03 -11.92
N LEU A 43 28.47 -28.04 -12.59
CA LEU A 43 27.65 -27.87 -13.77
C LEU A 43 26.18 -27.76 -13.39
N GLU A 44 25.53 -26.73 -13.89
CA GLU A 44 24.09 -26.53 -13.75
C GLU A 44 23.46 -26.40 -15.12
N VAL A 45 22.27 -26.96 -15.30
CA VAL A 45 21.46 -26.71 -16.49
C VAL A 45 20.26 -25.89 -16.06
N ILE A 46 20.24 -24.65 -16.51
CA ILE A 46 19.13 -23.75 -16.22
C ILE A 46 18.06 -23.95 -17.30
N PRO A 47 16.82 -24.29 -16.92
CA PRO A 47 15.71 -24.37 -17.87
C PRO A 47 15.57 -23.07 -18.66
N ALA A 48 15.21 -23.18 -19.94
CA ALA A 48 15.00 -22.01 -20.78
C ALA A 48 13.91 -21.05 -20.22
N GLU A 49 13.02 -21.56 -19.37
CA GLU A 49 11.98 -20.81 -18.67
C GLU A 49 12.55 -19.84 -17.61
N GLU A 50 13.67 -20.19 -16.99
CA GLU A 50 14.28 -19.39 -15.91
C GLU A 50 15.33 -18.39 -16.40
N LEU A 51 15.87 -18.58 -17.61
CA LEU A 51 16.83 -17.68 -18.27
C LEU A 51 16.19 -16.41 -18.87
N GLY A 52 14.96 -16.09 -18.48
CA GLY A 52 14.19 -14.96 -19.05
C GLY A 52 13.26 -15.37 -20.20
N GLY A 53 13.02 -16.66 -20.39
CA GLY A 53 11.98 -17.15 -21.28
C GLY A 53 10.64 -17.17 -20.57
N ALA A 54 9.90 -16.05 -20.61
CA ALA A 54 8.50 -15.93 -20.20
C ALA A 54 7.77 -17.29 -20.27
N ALA A 55 7.50 -17.86 -19.10
CA ALA A 55 6.88 -19.18 -18.99
C ALA A 55 5.51 -19.15 -19.67
N CYS A 56 5.05 -20.30 -20.15
CA CYS A 56 3.68 -20.46 -20.64
C CYS A 56 2.70 -20.52 -19.44
N ALA A 57 2.70 -19.46 -18.62
CA ALA A 57 1.78 -19.34 -17.51
C ALA A 57 0.39 -19.00 -18.06
N VAL A 58 -0.60 -19.78 -17.68
CA VAL A 58 -2.00 -19.51 -18.03
C VAL A 58 -2.64 -18.78 -16.84
N PRO A 59 -3.34 -17.65 -17.04
CA PRO A 59 -4.02 -16.97 -15.94
C PRO A 59 -5.08 -17.86 -15.29
N GLU A 60 -4.93 -18.15 -14.00
CA GLU A 60 -5.91 -18.87 -13.20
C GLU A 60 -6.86 -17.92 -12.46
N VAL A 61 -8.03 -18.43 -12.06
CA VAL A 61 -8.97 -17.65 -11.24
C VAL A 61 -8.35 -17.34 -9.88
N GLY A 62 -8.43 -16.08 -9.46
CA GLY A 62 -7.77 -15.56 -8.27
C GLY A 62 -6.32 -15.13 -8.50
N ALA A 63 -5.73 -15.39 -9.67
CA ALA A 63 -4.38 -14.95 -9.97
C ALA A 63 -4.31 -13.43 -10.13
N MET A 64 -3.22 -12.85 -9.65
CA MET A 64 -2.89 -11.44 -9.82
C MET A 64 -2.25 -11.22 -11.17
N VAL A 65 -2.71 -10.24 -11.93
CA VAL A 65 -2.23 -9.96 -13.28
C VAL A 65 -1.94 -8.49 -13.49
N ILE A 66 -0.97 -8.21 -14.36
CA ILE A 66 -0.77 -6.87 -14.91
C ILE A 66 -1.34 -6.88 -16.31
N ALA A 67 -2.27 -5.96 -16.58
CA ALA A 67 -2.93 -5.83 -17.86
C ALA A 67 -2.80 -4.40 -18.38
N ARG A 68 -2.53 -4.26 -19.68
CA ARG A 68 -2.49 -2.97 -20.37
C ARG A 68 -3.85 -2.69 -20.98
N VAL A 69 -4.46 -1.56 -20.66
CA VAL A 69 -5.73 -1.12 -21.25
C VAL A 69 -5.50 -0.81 -22.72
N VAL A 70 -6.20 -1.51 -23.61
CA VAL A 70 -6.08 -1.34 -25.07
C VAL A 70 -7.22 -0.49 -25.58
N ARG A 71 -8.43 -0.75 -25.10
CA ARG A 71 -9.65 -0.10 -25.58
C ARG A 71 -10.60 0.17 -24.43
N MET A 72 -11.36 1.25 -24.55
CA MET A 72 -12.35 1.65 -23.57
C MET A 72 -13.73 1.81 -24.19
N SER A 73 -14.74 1.44 -23.40
CA SER A 73 -16.16 1.74 -23.64
C SER A 73 -16.76 2.38 -22.37
N GLN A 74 -18.05 2.73 -22.40
CA GLN A 74 -18.72 3.33 -21.24
C GLN A 74 -18.85 2.38 -20.04
N ASP A 75 -18.93 1.07 -20.28
CA ASP A 75 -19.23 0.03 -19.28
C ASP A 75 -18.09 -0.99 -19.07
N ARG A 76 -17.09 -0.99 -19.96
CA ARG A 76 -16.01 -1.98 -19.97
C ARG A 76 -14.69 -1.39 -20.46
N ALA A 77 -13.58 -1.87 -19.89
CA ALA A 77 -12.23 -1.66 -20.38
C ALA A 77 -11.66 -3.00 -20.85
N GLU A 78 -11.22 -3.04 -22.11
CA GLU A 78 -10.55 -4.19 -22.71
C GLU A 78 -9.05 -4.05 -22.53
N CYS A 79 -8.43 -5.11 -22.02
CA CYS A 79 -7.04 -5.12 -21.62
C CYS A 79 -6.30 -6.31 -22.25
N ASP A 80 -5.02 -6.13 -22.56
CA ASP A 80 -4.09 -7.22 -22.85
C ASP A 80 -3.36 -7.58 -21.57
N ILE A 81 -3.43 -8.83 -21.11
CA ILE A 81 -2.69 -9.32 -19.95
C ILE A 81 -1.23 -9.52 -20.36
N VAL A 82 -0.32 -8.89 -19.61
CA VAL A 82 1.11 -8.85 -19.87
C VAL A 82 1.88 -9.78 -18.94
N SER A 83 1.45 -9.89 -17.67
CA SER A 83 2.06 -10.80 -16.69
C SER A 83 1.02 -11.44 -15.77
N VAL A 84 1.35 -12.62 -15.27
CA VAL A 84 0.67 -13.27 -14.13
C VAL A 84 1.65 -13.31 -12.97
N GLY A 85 1.32 -12.65 -11.87
CA GLY A 85 2.25 -12.38 -10.78
C GLY A 85 3.51 -11.67 -11.30
N ASP A 86 4.66 -12.25 -10.97
CA ASP A 86 5.97 -11.76 -11.42
C ASP A 86 6.44 -12.43 -12.74
N THR A 87 5.60 -13.27 -13.34
CA THR A 87 5.94 -14.00 -14.58
C THR A 87 5.36 -13.30 -15.81
N PRO A 88 6.21 -12.75 -16.70
CA PRO A 88 5.72 -12.17 -17.96
C PRO A 88 5.18 -13.27 -18.89
N LEU A 89 4.12 -12.96 -19.63
CA LEU A 89 3.50 -13.88 -20.60
C LEU A 89 4.03 -13.62 -22.01
N ARG A 90 4.23 -14.69 -22.79
CA ARG A 90 4.49 -14.57 -24.24
C ARG A 90 3.22 -14.45 -25.06
N GLU A 91 2.20 -15.20 -24.66
CA GLU A 91 0.91 -15.22 -25.33
C GLU A 91 0.04 -14.05 -24.86
N ARG A 92 -0.76 -13.52 -25.78
CA ARG A 92 -1.68 -12.42 -25.49
C ARG A 92 -2.99 -12.99 -24.97
N PHE A 93 -3.19 -12.93 -23.67
CA PHE A 93 -4.49 -13.17 -23.07
C PHE A 93 -5.27 -11.86 -22.98
N ARG A 94 -6.54 -11.85 -23.38
CA ARG A 94 -7.39 -10.68 -23.22
C ARG A 94 -8.08 -10.70 -21.87
N GLY A 95 -8.18 -9.55 -21.25
CA GLY A 95 -8.95 -9.31 -20.04
C GLY A 95 -10.00 -8.23 -20.27
N VAL A 96 -11.08 -8.28 -19.50
CA VAL A 96 -12.12 -7.26 -19.49
C VAL A 96 -12.39 -6.85 -18.04
N ILE A 97 -12.27 -5.55 -17.77
CA ILE A 97 -12.67 -4.93 -16.49
C ILE A 97 -14.01 -4.24 -16.72
N ARG A 98 -15.06 -4.68 -16.04
CA ARG A 98 -16.41 -4.09 -16.16
C ARG A 98 -16.62 -3.00 -15.11
N LYS A 99 -17.58 -2.11 -15.34
CA LYS A 99 -17.87 -0.98 -14.42
C LYS A 99 -18.14 -1.45 -12.99
N GLN A 100 -18.84 -2.57 -12.82
CA GLN A 100 -19.14 -3.16 -11.51
C GLN A 100 -17.94 -3.78 -10.80
N ASP A 101 -16.85 -4.07 -11.52
CA ASP A 101 -15.68 -4.76 -10.98
C ASP A 101 -14.54 -3.79 -10.61
N ILE A 102 -14.81 -2.47 -10.61
CA ILE A 102 -13.80 -1.43 -10.34
C ILE A 102 -13.65 -1.15 -8.85
N ARG A 103 -14.78 -1.02 -8.14
CA ARG A 103 -14.85 -0.76 -6.69
C ARG A 103 -16.18 -1.27 -6.11
N PHE A 104 -16.21 -1.55 -4.81
CA PHE A 104 -17.38 -2.10 -4.13
C PHE A 104 -18.53 -1.10 -3.89
N PHE A 105 -18.24 0.20 -3.77
CA PHE A 105 -19.21 1.23 -3.41
C PHE A 105 -19.46 2.21 -4.56
N GLU A 106 -20.66 2.81 -4.57
CA GLU A 106 -21.06 3.84 -5.54
C GLU A 106 -20.75 3.48 -7.00
N VAL A 107 -21.05 2.22 -7.38
CA VAL A 107 -20.79 1.69 -8.72
C VAL A 107 -21.46 2.53 -9.80
N ASP A 108 -22.68 2.99 -9.56
CA ASP A 108 -23.46 3.77 -10.54
C ASP A 108 -22.80 5.10 -10.89
N LYS A 109 -22.09 5.71 -9.94
CA LYS A 109 -21.37 6.99 -10.11
C LYS A 109 -20.02 6.84 -10.81
N ILE A 110 -19.57 5.60 -11.10
CA ILE A 110 -18.28 5.38 -11.78
C ILE A 110 -18.39 5.84 -13.23
N GLN A 111 -17.44 6.69 -13.64
CA GLN A 111 -17.18 7.00 -15.03
C GLN A 111 -15.90 6.30 -15.47
N MET A 112 -16.01 5.38 -16.45
CA MET A 112 -14.88 4.58 -16.92
C MET A 112 -13.66 5.43 -17.33
N THR A 113 -13.92 6.51 -18.07
CA THR A 113 -12.91 7.46 -18.59
C THR A 113 -12.15 8.23 -17.51
N GLU A 114 -12.66 8.24 -16.27
CA GLU A 114 -11.99 8.83 -15.12
C GLU A 114 -11.14 7.81 -14.35
N CYS A 115 -11.42 6.52 -14.50
CA CYS A 115 -10.69 5.45 -13.83
C CYS A 115 -9.46 5.03 -14.64
N PHE A 116 -9.64 4.84 -15.95
CA PHE A 116 -8.63 4.29 -16.86
C PHE A 116 -8.52 5.12 -18.14
N ARG A 117 -7.39 4.98 -18.84
CA ARG A 117 -7.22 5.37 -20.25
C ARG A 117 -6.53 4.29 -21.06
N ALA A 118 -6.74 4.33 -22.38
CA ALA A 118 -6.00 3.47 -23.30
C ALA A 118 -4.50 3.73 -23.18
N GLY A 119 -3.71 2.67 -23.00
CA GLY A 119 -2.28 2.71 -22.74
C GLY A 119 -1.90 2.55 -21.26
N ASP A 120 -2.85 2.74 -20.33
CA ASP A 120 -2.57 2.57 -18.90
C ASP A 120 -2.30 1.10 -18.56
N PHE A 121 -1.39 0.86 -17.63
CA PHE A 121 -1.18 -0.46 -17.03
C PHE A 121 -1.91 -0.53 -15.70
N VAL A 122 -2.65 -1.62 -15.53
CA VAL A 122 -3.55 -1.86 -14.42
C VAL A 122 -3.19 -3.19 -13.79
N ARG A 123 -3.04 -3.19 -12.47
CA ARG A 123 -2.96 -4.40 -11.66
C ARG A 123 -4.38 -4.85 -11.33
N ALA A 124 -4.74 -6.07 -11.70
CA ALA A 124 -6.07 -6.61 -11.47
C ALA A 124 -5.98 -8.06 -11.02
N GLN A 125 -7.06 -8.58 -10.47
CA GLN A 125 -7.20 -10.00 -10.15
C GLN A 125 -8.17 -10.66 -11.13
N VAL A 126 -7.85 -11.89 -11.56
CA VAL A 126 -8.73 -12.68 -12.42
C VAL A 126 -9.93 -13.17 -11.61
N LEU A 127 -11.12 -12.67 -11.91
CA LEU A 127 -12.37 -13.14 -11.29
C LEU A 127 -12.86 -14.45 -11.87
N ALA A 128 -12.76 -14.58 -13.19
CA ALA A 128 -13.27 -15.72 -13.92
C ALA A 128 -12.58 -15.80 -15.29
N ALA A 129 -12.48 -17.01 -15.84
CA ALA A 129 -12.43 -17.16 -17.28
C ALA A 129 -13.80 -16.70 -17.82
N GLY A 130 -13.84 -15.59 -18.55
CA GLY A 130 -15.08 -15.07 -19.14
C GLY A 130 -15.44 -15.86 -20.39
N ASP A 131 -15.92 -15.17 -21.42
CA ASP A 131 -16.24 -15.76 -22.71
C ASP A 131 -14.98 -16.38 -23.35
N ALA A 132 -15.15 -17.24 -24.36
CA ALA A 132 -14.15 -18.16 -24.95
C ALA A 132 -12.75 -17.59 -25.32
N ARG A 133 -12.51 -16.28 -25.18
CA ARG A 133 -11.21 -15.62 -25.40
C ARG A 133 -10.88 -14.47 -24.45
N SER A 134 -11.61 -14.26 -23.35
CA SER A 134 -11.35 -13.14 -22.43
C SER A 134 -11.56 -13.49 -20.96
N TYR A 135 -10.62 -13.11 -20.12
CA TYR A 135 -10.73 -13.18 -18.66
C TYR A 135 -11.52 -12.00 -18.11
N VAL A 136 -12.36 -12.24 -17.10
CA VAL A 136 -12.97 -11.16 -16.33
C VAL A 136 -12.00 -10.74 -15.24
N LEU A 137 -11.66 -9.46 -15.21
CA LEU A 137 -10.71 -8.88 -14.29
C LEU A 137 -11.42 -7.93 -13.32
N SER A 138 -10.94 -7.86 -12.08
CA SER A 138 -11.43 -6.94 -11.06
C SER A 138 -10.30 -6.14 -10.44
N THR A 139 -10.59 -4.87 -10.19
CA THR A 139 -9.77 -3.98 -9.35
C THR A 139 -10.42 -3.68 -8.01
N ALA A 140 -11.60 -4.24 -7.73
CA ALA A 140 -12.33 -3.97 -6.50
C ALA A 140 -11.82 -4.79 -5.31
N LEU A 141 -11.29 -5.99 -5.55
CA LEU A 141 -11.09 -7.01 -4.52
C LEU A 141 -10.06 -6.67 -3.43
N SER A 142 -9.12 -5.77 -3.69
CA SER A 142 -8.05 -5.44 -2.74
C SER A 142 -7.50 -4.04 -2.97
N ASP A 143 -6.99 -3.41 -1.92
CA ASP A 143 -6.54 -2.02 -1.91
C ASP A 143 -5.27 -1.75 -2.74
N HIS A 144 -4.62 -2.77 -3.30
CA HIS A 144 -3.43 -2.67 -4.15
C HIS A 144 -3.75 -2.92 -5.64
N LEU A 145 -5.03 -2.88 -6.03
CA LEU A 145 -5.51 -3.15 -7.39
C LEU A 145 -6.07 -1.92 -8.12
N GLY A 146 -5.62 -1.70 -9.36
CA GLY A 146 -5.90 -0.50 -10.15
C GLY A 146 -4.69 0.01 -10.94
N VAL A 147 -4.66 1.29 -11.30
CA VAL A 147 -3.67 1.83 -12.26
C VAL A 147 -2.28 1.94 -11.61
N ILE A 148 -1.30 1.23 -12.17
CA ILE A 148 0.10 1.24 -11.70
C ILE A 148 1.02 2.13 -12.55
N LEU A 149 0.67 2.33 -13.82
CA LEU A 149 1.41 3.20 -14.73
C LEU A 149 0.43 3.87 -15.68
N ALA A 150 0.45 5.20 -15.68
CA ALA A 150 -0.32 6.02 -16.61
C ALA A 150 0.59 6.94 -17.40
N GLN A 151 0.25 7.14 -18.66
CA GLN A 151 0.94 8.09 -19.52
C GLN A 151 0.07 9.34 -19.71
N SER A 152 0.67 10.51 -19.45
CA SER A 152 0.03 11.78 -19.74
C SER A 152 -0.07 12.02 -21.25
N VAL A 153 -0.92 12.97 -21.65
CA VAL A 153 -1.05 13.39 -23.06
C VAL A 153 0.28 13.88 -23.65
N ALA A 154 1.17 14.40 -22.80
CA ALA A 154 2.52 14.83 -23.18
C ALA A 154 3.53 13.67 -23.33
N GLY A 155 3.09 12.42 -23.17
CA GLY A 155 3.94 11.24 -23.29
C GLY A 155 4.78 10.92 -22.04
N ALA A 156 4.75 11.77 -21.00
CA ALA A 156 5.44 11.49 -19.74
C ALA A 156 4.64 10.55 -18.84
N ALA A 157 5.35 9.65 -18.14
CA ALA A 157 4.79 8.87 -17.05
C ALA A 157 4.31 9.80 -15.94
N MET A 158 3.11 9.56 -15.44
CA MET A 158 2.51 10.39 -14.40
C MET A 158 2.91 9.89 -13.01
N SER A 159 2.95 10.81 -12.04
CA SER A 159 3.18 10.49 -10.64
C SER A 159 1.87 10.58 -9.85
N PRO A 160 1.56 9.61 -8.98
CA PRO A 160 0.35 9.69 -8.17
C PRO A 160 0.46 10.78 -7.11
N ILE A 161 -0.64 11.53 -6.95
CA ILE A 161 -0.75 12.59 -5.95
C ILE A 161 -1.81 12.28 -4.89
N SER A 162 -2.81 11.45 -5.22
CA SER A 162 -3.82 10.97 -4.29
C SER A 162 -4.52 9.73 -4.86
N TRP A 163 -5.36 9.08 -4.05
CA TRP A 163 -6.21 7.92 -4.39
C TRP A 163 -6.98 7.95 -5.73
N CYS A 164 -7.14 9.11 -6.36
CA CYS A 164 -7.88 9.26 -7.62
C CYS A 164 -7.17 10.18 -8.62
N TYR A 165 -5.98 10.70 -8.31
CA TYR A 165 -5.35 11.71 -9.15
C TYR A 165 -3.88 11.42 -9.38
N MET A 166 -3.47 11.60 -10.62
CA MET A 166 -2.09 11.57 -11.07
C MET A 166 -1.69 12.92 -11.65
N LYS A 167 -0.43 13.32 -11.49
CA LYS A 167 0.11 14.58 -12.00
C LYS A 167 1.19 14.30 -13.04
N CYS A 168 1.09 14.98 -14.18
CA CYS A 168 2.18 14.97 -15.17
C CYS A 168 3.36 15.81 -14.64
N PRO A 169 4.59 15.27 -14.62
CA PRO A 169 5.76 16.04 -14.18
C PRO A 169 6.14 17.16 -15.16
N LEU A 170 5.85 16.99 -16.46
CA LEU A 170 6.20 17.97 -17.50
C LEU A 170 5.21 19.13 -17.58
N THR A 171 3.91 18.84 -17.57
CA THR A 171 2.86 19.86 -17.77
C THR A 171 2.26 20.35 -16.46
N GLY A 172 2.48 19.63 -15.36
CA GLY A 172 1.86 19.90 -14.06
C GLY A 172 0.36 19.61 -14.01
N GLN A 173 -0.26 19.18 -15.11
CA GLN A 173 -1.69 18.89 -15.16
C GLN A 173 -2.04 17.68 -14.29
N LYS A 174 -3.15 17.81 -13.56
CA LYS A 174 -3.73 16.74 -12.75
C LYS A 174 -4.79 16.03 -13.58
N GLU A 175 -4.67 14.71 -13.68
CA GLU A 175 -5.65 13.87 -14.34
C GLU A 175 -6.24 12.90 -13.33
N LYS A 176 -7.56 12.68 -13.41
CA LYS A 176 -8.23 11.68 -12.60
C LYS A 176 -7.86 10.29 -13.13
N ARG A 177 -7.29 9.45 -12.27
CA ARG A 177 -6.92 8.06 -12.50
C ARG A 177 -7.12 7.29 -11.22
N TRP A 178 -7.71 6.11 -11.29
CA TRP A 178 -7.91 5.27 -10.10
C TRP A 178 -6.59 4.59 -9.75
N ASP A 179 -5.87 5.13 -8.76
CA ASP A 179 -4.62 4.56 -8.26
C ASP A 179 -4.83 3.94 -6.87
N PRO A 180 -4.70 2.61 -6.73
CA PRO A 180 -4.72 1.92 -5.45
C PRO A 180 -3.41 2.08 -4.65
N ASP A 181 -2.30 2.31 -5.34
CA ASP A 181 -0.94 2.16 -4.83
C ASP A 181 -0.38 3.52 -4.38
N LEU A 182 -0.93 4.04 -3.29
CA LEU A 182 -0.16 4.88 -2.36
C LEU A 182 0.53 4.06 -1.25
N VAL A 183 0.50 2.73 -1.33
CA VAL A 183 1.27 1.86 -0.42
C VAL A 183 2.78 1.91 -0.74
N GLN A 184 3.23 2.37 -1.90
CA GLN A 184 4.67 2.52 -2.17
C GLN A 184 5.32 3.82 -1.66
N LEU A 185 4.55 4.82 -1.19
CA LEU A 185 5.09 5.87 -0.30
C LEU A 185 5.12 5.43 1.17
N SER A 186 4.41 4.34 1.53
CA SER A 186 4.45 3.79 2.89
C SER A 186 5.73 3.01 3.18
N THR A 187 6.42 2.48 2.15
CA THR A 187 7.71 1.79 2.34
C THR A 187 8.83 2.76 2.71
N ALA A 188 8.70 4.04 2.34
CA ALA A 188 9.65 5.10 2.66
C ALA A 188 9.32 5.90 3.93
N VAL A 189 8.15 5.68 4.56
CA VAL A 189 7.79 6.33 5.84
C VAL A 189 7.23 5.27 6.79
N LYS A 190 8.13 4.51 7.44
CA LYS A 190 7.79 3.78 8.66
C LYS A 190 7.55 4.79 9.79
N THR A 191 6.38 5.39 9.83
CA THR A 191 5.84 5.97 11.07
C THR A 191 4.75 5.02 11.53
N ARG A 192 5.17 3.98 12.25
CA ARG A 192 4.24 2.99 12.83
C ARG A 192 3.55 3.63 14.02
N ILE A 193 2.26 3.33 14.19
CA ILE A 193 1.57 3.56 15.46
C ILE A 193 2.46 2.99 16.58
N PRO A 194 2.78 3.76 17.64
CA PRO A 194 3.63 3.28 18.71
C PRO A 194 3.08 1.99 19.31
N GLN A 195 3.94 1.00 19.57
CA GLN A 195 3.53 -0.33 20.07
C GLN A 195 2.66 -0.22 21.33
N LEU A 196 2.98 0.72 22.22
CA LEU A 196 2.17 1.01 23.41
C LEU A 196 0.71 1.36 23.05
N VAL A 197 0.49 2.20 22.03
CA VAL A 197 -0.86 2.59 21.61
C VAL A 197 -1.59 1.41 20.96
N GLU A 198 -0.88 0.65 20.12
CA GLU A 198 -1.42 -0.52 19.43
C GLU A 198 -1.90 -1.60 20.42
N GLU A 199 -1.06 -1.95 21.39
CA GLU A 199 -1.37 -2.93 22.44
C GLU A 199 -2.58 -2.50 23.28
N ARG A 200 -2.64 -1.21 23.63
CA ARG A 200 -3.73 -0.64 24.43
C ARG A 200 -5.04 -0.60 23.65
N CYS A 201 -5.02 -0.25 22.37
CA CYS A 201 -6.20 -0.30 21.52
C CYS A 201 -6.70 -1.74 21.33
N ARG A 202 -5.79 -2.71 21.18
CA ARG A 202 -6.15 -4.13 21.02
C ARG A 202 -6.77 -4.72 22.29
N SER A 203 -6.33 -4.26 23.45
CA SER A 203 -6.80 -4.75 24.76
C SER A 203 -7.98 -3.95 25.33
N ALA A 204 -8.46 -2.92 24.61
CA ALA A 204 -9.51 -2.04 25.08
C ALA A 204 -10.85 -2.78 25.21
N ARG A 205 -11.59 -2.51 26.29
CA ARG A 205 -12.91 -3.10 26.54
C ARG A 205 -14.04 -2.30 25.89
N HIS A 206 -13.80 -1.01 25.67
CA HIS A 206 -14.74 -0.08 25.06
C HIS A 206 -14.30 0.34 23.66
N ARG A 207 -15.16 1.10 22.97
CA ARG A 207 -14.92 1.57 21.60
C ARG A 207 -13.64 2.43 21.56
N VAL A 208 -12.73 2.07 20.67
CA VAL A 208 -11.54 2.86 20.37
C VAL A 208 -11.91 3.88 19.30
N ASN A 209 -11.56 5.15 19.55
CA ASN A 209 -11.65 6.20 18.54
C ASN A 209 -10.23 6.68 18.22
N CYS A 210 -10.04 7.24 17.02
CA CYS A 210 -8.77 7.84 16.64
C CYS A 210 -9.00 9.00 15.67
N GLY A 211 -7.97 9.83 15.51
CA GLY A 211 -8.01 10.97 14.60
C GLY A 211 -6.66 11.65 14.48
N LEU A 212 -6.62 12.70 13.65
CA LEU A 212 -5.43 13.48 13.39
C LEU A 212 -5.62 14.94 13.80
N ILE A 213 -4.56 15.53 14.33
CA ILE A 213 -4.37 16.96 14.51
C ILE A 213 -3.37 17.41 13.45
N ALA A 214 -3.84 17.49 12.20
CA ALA A 214 -2.98 17.71 11.03
C ALA A 214 -2.15 18.99 11.17
N GLN A 215 -2.75 20.06 11.71
CA GLN A 215 -2.11 21.36 11.94
C GLN A 215 -0.98 21.29 12.97
N ALA A 216 -1.08 20.38 13.94
CA ALA A 216 -0.06 20.16 14.95
C ALA A 216 0.91 19.04 14.57
N ARG A 217 0.67 18.31 13.46
CA ARG A 217 1.43 17.11 13.06
C ARG A 217 1.36 15.95 14.06
N HIS A 218 0.26 15.87 14.81
CA HIS A 218 0.05 14.83 15.81
C HIS A 218 -1.15 13.95 15.47
N ALA A 219 -1.12 12.70 15.90
CA ALA A 219 -2.22 11.74 15.85
C ALA A 219 -2.70 11.45 17.27
N TRP A 220 -3.96 11.05 17.42
CA TRP A 220 -4.49 10.63 18.71
C TRP A 220 -5.33 9.36 18.59
N ALA A 221 -5.37 8.59 19.67
CA ALA A 221 -6.22 7.42 19.83
C ALA A 221 -6.71 7.32 21.28
N SER A 222 -7.98 6.98 21.49
CA SER A 222 -8.55 6.76 22.82
C SER A 222 -8.80 5.28 23.05
N ALA A 223 -8.27 4.72 24.13
CA ALA A 223 -8.59 3.38 24.59
C ALA A 223 -9.14 3.46 26.02
N ASP A 224 -10.37 2.98 26.21
CA ASP A 224 -11.12 3.08 27.47
C ASP A 224 -11.16 4.52 28.02
N SER A 225 -10.58 4.78 29.19
CA SER A 225 -10.51 6.09 29.84
C SER A 225 -9.21 6.84 29.58
N VAL A 226 -8.43 6.44 28.57
CA VAL A 226 -7.10 7.01 28.31
C VAL A 226 -6.99 7.49 26.87
N LEU A 227 -6.56 8.74 26.69
CA LEU A 227 -6.22 9.30 25.39
C LEU A 227 -4.70 9.26 25.20
N TYR A 228 -4.26 8.78 24.04
CA TYR A 228 -2.87 8.74 23.60
C TYR A 228 -2.69 9.71 22.44
N ILE A 229 -1.62 10.51 22.47
CA ILE A 229 -1.29 11.49 21.42
C ILE A 229 0.18 11.33 21.07
N TRP A 230 0.53 11.30 19.79
CA TRP A 230 1.92 11.16 19.35
C TRP A 230 2.19 11.94 18.06
N ASP A 231 3.44 12.31 17.83
CA ASP A 231 3.90 12.91 16.57
C ASP A 231 4.03 11.82 15.51
N TYR A 232 3.21 11.85 14.47
CA TYR A 232 3.24 10.80 13.44
C TYR A 232 4.34 10.99 12.41
N HIS A 233 5.19 12.02 12.50
CA HIS A 233 6.33 12.21 11.59
C HIS A 233 7.66 11.71 12.15
N ARG A 234 7.72 11.29 13.42
CA ARG A 234 8.95 10.74 14.03
C ARG A 234 8.95 9.22 13.94
N GLU A 235 10.13 8.65 13.75
CA GLU A 235 10.31 7.19 13.74
C GLU A 235 10.07 6.56 15.12
N ASP A 236 10.44 7.28 16.20
CA ASP A 236 10.17 6.89 17.59
C ASP A 236 9.52 8.06 18.36
N PRO A 237 8.19 8.24 18.22
CA PRO A 237 7.52 9.37 18.84
C PRO A 237 7.22 9.08 20.31
N GLN A 238 7.50 10.07 21.16
CA GLN A 238 7.02 10.06 22.53
C GLN A 238 5.49 10.14 22.54
N VAL A 239 4.86 9.23 23.28
CA VAL A 239 3.40 9.16 23.42
C VAL A 239 2.99 9.95 24.66
N LEU A 240 2.27 11.04 24.43
CA LEU A 240 1.58 11.77 25.50
C LEU A 240 0.34 10.99 25.92
N VAL A 241 0.25 10.68 27.20
CA VAL A 241 -0.88 9.95 27.80
C VAL A 241 -1.72 10.91 28.63
N VAL A 242 -3.01 11.00 28.33
CA VAL A 242 -3.98 11.86 29.00
C VAL A 242 -5.08 11.00 29.61
N PRO A 243 -5.06 10.76 30.93
CA PRO A 243 -6.12 10.03 31.61
C PRO A 243 -7.39 10.88 31.73
N ALA A 244 -8.53 10.20 31.62
CA ALA A 244 -9.86 10.74 31.83
C ALA A 244 -10.59 10.00 32.98
N ASP A 245 -11.70 10.57 33.44
CA ASP A 245 -12.50 10.08 34.56
C ASP A 245 -13.30 8.81 34.22
N SER A 246 -13.69 8.63 32.97
CA SER A 246 -14.43 7.48 32.46
C SER A 246 -14.16 7.24 30.98
N ALA A 247 -14.80 6.21 30.40
CA ALA A 247 -14.59 5.83 29.02
C ALA A 247 -14.87 7.00 28.06
N ILE A 248 -13.92 7.28 27.17
CA ILE A 248 -13.97 8.40 26.22
C ILE A 248 -14.94 8.03 25.09
N VAL A 249 -15.97 8.84 24.92
CA VAL A 249 -17.01 8.64 23.91
C VAL A 249 -16.66 9.37 22.61
N SER A 250 -16.14 10.59 22.74
CA SER A 250 -15.74 11.45 21.62
C SER A 250 -14.62 12.41 22.03
N VAL A 251 -13.79 12.78 21.05
CA VAL A 251 -12.71 13.75 21.20
C VAL A 251 -12.84 14.76 20.07
N ALA A 252 -12.81 16.04 20.41
CA ALA A 252 -12.75 17.12 19.43
C ALA A 252 -11.53 18.01 19.70
N VAL A 253 -10.99 18.61 18.64
CA VAL A 253 -9.89 19.57 18.72
C VAL A 253 -10.44 20.93 18.32
N CYS A 254 -10.15 21.96 19.10
CA CYS A 254 -10.46 23.34 18.75
C CYS A 254 -9.27 24.28 19.02
N PRO A 255 -9.13 25.37 18.26
CA PRO A 255 -8.14 26.39 18.56
C PRO A 255 -8.48 27.11 19.88
N ALA A 256 -7.46 27.43 20.67
CA ALA A 256 -7.64 28.21 21.88
C ALA A 256 -8.04 29.65 21.54
N ARG A 257 -9.01 30.22 22.30
CA ARG A 257 -9.42 31.61 22.12
C ARG A 257 -8.35 32.56 22.67
N GLN A 258 -7.89 33.48 21.84
CA GLN A 258 -6.91 34.49 22.25
C GLN A 258 -7.44 35.32 23.42
N GLY A 259 -6.62 35.50 24.45
CA GLY A 259 -6.94 36.28 25.66
C GLY A 259 -7.68 35.52 26.77
N VAL A 260 -8.03 34.25 26.58
CA VAL A 260 -8.70 33.42 27.62
C VAL A 260 -7.75 32.43 28.29
N PHE A 261 -6.75 31.94 27.56
CA PHE A 261 -5.75 30.98 28.03
C PHE A 261 -4.36 31.59 27.94
N ASP A 262 -3.39 30.97 28.62
CA ASP A 262 -1.98 31.29 28.44
C ASP A 262 -1.63 31.32 26.95
N SER A 263 -0.81 32.29 26.55
CA SER A 263 -0.38 32.51 25.16
C SER A 263 0.31 31.28 24.52
N ASN A 264 0.72 30.34 25.37
CA ASN A 264 1.35 29.09 25.00
C ASN A 264 0.37 27.96 24.64
N VAL A 265 -0.90 28.06 25.05
CA VAL A 265 -1.94 27.08 24.72
C VAL A 265 -2.54 27.45 23.36
N GLN A 266 -2.18 26.69 22.33
CA GLN A 266 -2.66 26.93 20.96
C GLN A 266 -3.90 26.11 20.64
N TRP A 267 -4.00 24.93 21.24
CA TRP A 267 -5.05 23.95 20.95
C TRP A 267 -5.68 23.47 22.24
N LEU A 268 -6.99 23.26 22.18
CA LEU A 268 -7.79 22.65 23.22
C LEU A 268 -8.34 21.34 22.69
N LEU A 269 -8.17 20.29 23.48
CA LEU A 269 -8.89 19.05 23.31
C LEU A 269 -10.14 19.05 24.17
N VAL A 270 -11.27 18.83 23.54
CA VAL A 270 -12.55 18.57 24.22
C VAL A 270 -12.69 17.07 24.37
N LEU A 271 -12.56 16.58 25.59
CA LEU A 271 -12.78 15.18 25.95
C LEU A 271 -14.20 15.02 26.44
N CYS A 272 -15.00 14.25 25.71
CA CYS A 272 -16.34 13.85 26.14
C CYS A 272 -16.28 12.41 26.65
N THR A 273 -16.47 12.23 27.96
CA THR A 273 -16.57 10.93 28.59
C THR A 273 -18.04 10.60 28.90
N ARG A 274 -18.31 9.43 29.49
CA ARG A 274 -19.69 9.09 29.91
C ARG A 274 -20.20 9.95 31.06
N LEU A 275 -19.28 10.57 31.81
CA LEU A 275 -19.61 11.29 33.04
C LEU A 275 -19.46 12.80 32.87
N THR A 276 -18.42 13.25 32.16
CA THR A 276 -18.12 14.68 32.06
C THR A 276 -17.58 15.09 30.69
N VAL A 277 -17.73 16.38 30.39
CA VAL A 277 -16.99 17.03 29.31
C VAL A 277 -15.87 17.83 29.94
N SER A 278 -14.63 17.51 29.59
CA SER A 278 -13.44 18.21 30.10
C SER A 278 -12.63 18.80 28.95
N LEU A 279 -11.94 19.90 29.25
CA LEU A 279 -11.01 20.53 28.33
C LEU A 279 -9.58 20.18 28.74
N VAL A 280 -8.72 19.93 27.77
CA VAL A 280 -7.29 19.70 27.97
C VAL A 280 -6.52 20.68 27.09
N GLY A 281 -5.72 21.53 27.73
CA GLY A 281 -4.82 22.45 27.05
C GLY A 281 -3.60 21.73 26.51
N LEU A 282 -3.33 21.95 25.22
CA LEU A 282 -2.15 21.43 24.54
C LEU A 282 -1.20 22.56 24.21
N GLN A 283 0.05 22.39 24.64
CA GLN A 283 1.16 23.25 24.26
C GLN A 283 2.06 22.51 23.27
N LEU A 284 2.41 23.20 22.19
CA LEU A 284 3.44 22.76 21.24
C LEU A 284 4.77 23.37 21.65
N ASP A 285 5.75 22.52 21.94
CA ASP A 285 7.12 22.99 22.12
C ASP A 285 7.72 23.33 20.75
N LYS A 286 8.05 24.62 20.54
CA LYS A 286 8.66 25.10 19.29
C LYS A 286 10.10 24.60 19.12
N SER A 287 10.77 24.18 20.20
CA SER A 287 12.17 23.74 20.20
C SER A 287 12.32 22.23 19.99
N ALA A 288 11.39 21.44 20.54
CA ALA A 288 11.39 19.98 20.45
C ALA A 288 10.33 19.40 19.52
N GLY A 289 9.45 20.22 18.91
CA GLY A 289 8.37 19.81 17.99
C GLY A 289 7.31 18.89 18.59
N GLY A 290 7.34 18.68 19.91
CA GLY A 290 6.47 17.75 20.63
C GLY A 290 5.31 18.47 21.30
N LEU A 291 4.24 17.72 21.55
CA LEU A 291 3.04 18.24 22.17
C LEU A 291 2.94 17.69 23.61
N TYR A 292 2.73 18.57 24.58
CA TYR A 292 2.58 18.19 25.98
C TYR A 292 1.33 18.80 26.61
N ARG A 293 0.82 18.10 27.63
CA ARG A 293 -0.33 18.53 28.42
C ARG A 293 0.09 19.63 29.37
N GLN A 294 -0.62 20.76 29.37
CA GLN A 294 -0.59 21.70 30.48
C GLN A 294 -1.86 21.60 31.33
N PRO A 295 -1.76 21.82 32.65
CA PRO A 295 -2.94 22.08 33.47
C PRO A 295 -3.62 23.34 32.93
N LEU A 296 -4.91 23.24 32.58
CA LEU A 296 -5.70 24.44 32.30
C LEU A 296 -5.90 25.16 33.63
N GLN A 297 -5.21 26.27 33.85
CA GLN A 297 -5.53 27.16 34.95
C GLN A 297 -6.89 27.79 34.68
N ARG A 298 -7.80 27.71 35.67
CA ARG A 298 -9.09 28.41 35.61
C ARG A 298 -8.79 29.91 35.77
N PRO A 299 -9.16 30.77 34.81
CA PRO A 299 -8.87 32.21 34.91
C PRO A 299 -9.59 32.92 36.08
N TRP A 300 -10.49 32.24 36.80
CA TRP A 300 -11.28 32.84 37.89
C TRP A 300 -10.81 32.48 39.30
N GLU A 301 -9.75 31.68 39.47
CA GLU A 301 -9.13 31.42 40.78
C GLU A 301 -7.84 32.25 41.01
N ALA A 302 -7.72 33.40 40.32
CA ALA A 302 -6.78 34.44 40.68
C ALA A 302 -7.42 35.41 41.70
N SER A 303 -7.15 35.15 42.98
CA SER A 303 -7.07 36.12 44.09
C SER A 303 -8.24 37.08 44.29
N VAL A 304 -9.17 36.69 45.17
CA VAL A 304 -9.68 37.65 46.16
C VAL A 304 -8.59 37.79 47.22
N GLY A 305 -7.84 38.87 47.14
CA GLY A 305 -6.87 39.35 48.12
C GLY A 305 -6.76 40.86 47.98
#